data_AF-A0A074LQT5-F1
#
_entry.id   AF-A0A074LQT5-F1
#
_cell.length_a   1.000
_cell.length_b   1.000
_cell.length_c   1.000
_cell.angle_alpha   90.00
_cell.angle_beta   90.00
_cell.angle_gamma   90.00
#
_symmetry.space_group_name_H-M   'P 1'
#
loop_
_entity.id
_entity.type
_entity.pdbx_description
1 polymer ?
#
loop_
_entity_poly.entity_id
_entity_poly.type
_entity_poly.pdbx_seq_one_letter_code
_entity_poly.pdbx_strand_id
1 'polypeptide(L)'
;MQQTQQMQPQQTFQPQSFQAVQNRHRPLLPDQDLLYTILADQKRTAREYCTAVMESSCPMVRQMFTELLQDTLTLQGHLYKSMEQANMYNASSKAQRRELDKQIQQYAQTQQKTQQFLQQNFQ
;
A
#
# COMPACT_ATOMS: atom_id res chain seq x y z
N MET A 1 34.11 -43.06 -66.78
CA MET A 1 34.03 -41.58 -66.87
C MET A 1 32.56 -41.18 -66.86
N GLN A 2 32.17 -40.32 -65.91
CA GLN A 2 31.03 -39.39 -65.93
C GLN A 2 29.60 -39.99 -65.97
N GLN A 3 28.60 -39.58 -65.19
CA GLN A 3 28.45 -38.72 -64.00
C GLN A 3 27.06 -39.06 -63.46
N THR A 4 26.94 -39.61 -62.25
CA THR A 4 25.65 -39.95 -61.64
C THR A 4 25.05 -38.68 -61.02
N GLN A 5 24.07 -38.08 -61.68
CA GLN A 5 23.37 -36.89 -61.19
C GLN A 5 22.43 -37.30 -60.04
N GLN A 6 22.86 -37.04 -58.81
CA GLN A 6 22.04 -37.22 -57.61
C GLN A 6 20.99 -36.10 -57.57
N MET A 7 19.71 -36.48 -57.59
CA MET A 7 18.60 -35.57 -57.28
C MET A 7 18.64 -35.21 -55.78
N GLN A 8 18.70 -33.92 -55.48
CA GLN A 8 18.55 -33.39 -54.12
C GLN A 8 17.10 -33.54 -53.66
N PRO A 9 16.83 -33.90 -52.40
CA PRO A 9 15.49 -33.90 -51.87
C PRO A 9 14.98 -32.47 -51.72
N GLN A 10 13.78 -32.25 -52.25
CA GLN A 10 13.00 -31.03 -52.13
C GLN A 10 12.80 -30.70 -50.64
N GLN A 11 13.42 -29.62 -50.16
CA GLN A 11 13.15 -29.10 -48.82
C GLN A 11 11.70 -28.64 -48.74
N THR A 12 10.89 -29.40 -48.02
CA THR A 12 9.56 -28.98 -47.56
C THR A 12 9.72 -27.77 -46.66
N PHE A 13 9.33 -26.60 -47.17
CA PHE A 13 9.10 -25.43 -46.34
C PHE A 13 7.94 -25.74 -45.39
N GLN A 14 8.26 -26.05 -44.13
CA GLN A 14 7.27 -26.04 -43.06
C GLN A 14 6.83 -24.59 -42.84
N PRO A 15 5.52 -24.28 -42.83
CA PRO A 15 5.07 -22.99 -42.38
C PRO A 15 5.44 -22.87 -40.90
N GLN A 16 6.39 -21.97 -40.61
CA GLN A 16 6.72 -21.55 -39.26
C GLN A 16 5.42 -21.00 -38.67
N SER A 17 4.85 -21.71 -37.69
CA SER A 17 3.66 -21.24 -37.00
C SER A 17 4.00 -19.90 -36.36
N PHE A 18 3.39 -18.83 -36.88
CA PHE A 18 3.32 -17.57 -36.17
C PHE A 18 2.55 -17.84 -34.90
N GLN A 19 3.28 -18.09 -33.81
CA GLN A 19 2.70 -18.09 -32.48
C GLN A 19 2.08 -16.70 -32.32
N ALA A 20 0.76 -16.65 -32.22
CA ALA A 20 0.06 -15.45 -31.82
C ALA A 20 0.72 -14.96 -30.53
N VAL A 21 1.36 -13.78 -30.59
CA VAL A 21 1.83 -13.08 -29.41
C VAL A 21 0.58 -12.71 -28.64
N GLN A 22 0.14 -13.64 -27.80
CA GLN A 22 -1.01 -13.46 -26.94
C GLN A 22 -0.61 -12.36 -25.97
N ASN A 23 -1.16 -11.17 -26.16
CA ASN A 23 -0.99 -10.02 -25.29
C ASN A 23 -1.65 -10.32 -23.93
N ARG A 24 -1.05 -11.23 -23.17
CA ARG A 24 -1.39 -11.47 -21.78
C ARG A 24 -0.76 -10.32 -21.01
N HIS A 25 -1.53 -9.26 -20.81
CA HIS A 25 -1.30 -8.34 -19.68
C HIS A 25 -1.42 -9.17 -18.40
N ARG A 26 -0.36 -9.89 -18.05
CA ARG A 26 -0.20 -10.46 -16.73
C ARG A 26 0.07 -9.24 -15.85
N PRO A 27 -0.79 -8.93 -14.85
CA PRO A 27 -0.49 -7.84 -13.95
C PRO A 27 0.89 -8.12 -13.30
N LEU A 28 1.72 -7.08 -13.22
CA LEU A 28 3.09 -7.16 -12.68
C LEU A 28 3.11 -7.74 -11.26
N LEU A 29 2.02 -7.51 -10.52
CA LEU A 29 1.80 -7.99 -9.16
C LEU A 29 0.44 -8.71 -9.09
N PRO A 30 0.30 -9.74 -8.23
CA PRO A 30 -1.00 -10.26 -7.82
C PRO A 30 -1.90 -9.16 -7.26
N ASP A 31 -3.22 -9.29 -7.43
CA ASP A 31 -4.20 -8.29 -6.98
C ASP A 31 -4.05 -7.97 -5.48
N GLN A 32 -3.82 -9.00 -4.65
CA GLN A 32 -3.59 -8.80 -3.22
C GLN A 32 -2.38 -7.91 -2.93
N ASP A 33 -1.24 -8.14 -3.61
CA ASP A 33 -0.02 -7.36 -3.43
C ASP A 33 -0.18 -5.92 -3.93
N LEU A 34 -0.93 -5.74 -5.03
CA LEU A 34 -1.30 -4.42 -5.54
C LEU A 34 -2.15 -3.66 -4.53
N LEU A 35 -3.20 -4.30 -3.99
CA LEU A 35 -4.08 -3.70 -2.99
C LEU A 35 -3.33 -3.35 -1.70
N TYR A 36 -2.41 -4.20 -1.25
CA TYR A 36 -1.54 -3.89 -0.11
C TYR A 36 -0.59 -2.72 -0.40
N THR A 37 -0.07 -2.61 -1.62
CA THR A 37 0.76 -1.47 -2.04
C THR A 37 -0.03 -0.17 -1.97
N ILE A 38 -1.24 -0.15 -2.52
CA ILE A 38 -2.14 1.01 -2.47
C ILE A 38 -2.50 1.35 -1.01
N LEU A 39 -2.81 0.34 -0.20
CA LEU A 39 -3.15 0.55 1.21
C LEU A 39 -1.97 1.12 2.00
N ALA A 40 -0.74 0.67 1.73
CA ALA A 40 0.46 1.17 2.38
C ALA A 40 0.72 2.64 2.01
N ASP A 41 0.53 2.99 0.74
CA ASP A 41 0.67 4.36 0.25
C ASP A 41 -0.38 5.28 0.87
N GLN A 42 -1.67 4.89 0.87
CA GLN A 42 -2.73 5.67 1.51
C GLN A 42 -2.45 5.94 3.00
N LYS A 43 -1.95 4.94 3.74
CA LYS A 43 -1.54 5.10 5.14
C LYS A 43 -0.40 6.10 5.30
N ARG A 44 0.56 6.14 4.37
CA ARG A 44 1.66 7.10 4.37
C ARG A 44 1.13 8.51 4.10
N THR A 45 0.39 8.67 3.02
CA THR A 45 -0.17 9.96 2.59
C THR A 45 -1.08 10.57 3.65
N ALA A 46 -1.92 9.77 4.32
CA ALA A 46 -2.75 10.24 5.44
C ALA A 46 -1.91 10.79 6.61
N ARG A 47 -0.76 10.19 6.92
CA ARG A 47 0.15 10.72 7.97
C ARG A 47 0.77 12.05 7.54
N GLU A 48 1.20 12.15 6.29
CA GLU A 48 1.78 13.38 5.73
C GLU A 48 0.76 14.53 5.75
N TYR A 49 -0.50 14.27 5.34
CA TYR A 49 -1.57 15.27 5.45
C TYR A 49 -1.90 15.64 6.90
N CYS A 50 -1.91 14.69 7.82
CA CYS A 50 -2.11 14.98 9.24
C CYS A 50 -1.02 15.92 9.79
N THR A 51 0.26 15.65 9.50
CA THR A 51 1.36 16.55 9.83
C THR A 51 1.15 17.93 9.21
N ALA A 52 0.78 18.00 7.93
CA ALA A 52 0.54 19.26 7.24
C ALA A 52 -0.63 20.06 7.84
N VAL A 53 -1.72 19.41 8.28
CA VAL A 53 -2.81 20.05 9.03
C VAL A 53 -2.30 20.66 10.34
N MET A 54 -1.46 19.93 11.08
CA MET A 54 -0.95 20.40 12.37
C MET A 54 0.04 21.56 12.21
N GLU A 55 0.93 21.49 11.23
CA GLU A 55 2.04 22.43 11.06
C GLU A 55 1.71 23.64 10.16
N SER A 56 0.61 23.60 9.40
CA SER A 56 0.18 24.75 8.59
C SER A 56 -0.13 25.96 9.46
N SER A 57 0.47 27.12 9.18
CA SER A 57 0.12 28.39 9.81
C SER A 57 -1.06 29.09 9.12
N CYS A 58 -1.24 28.86 7.81
CA CYS A 58 -2.32 29.43 7.02
C CYS A 58 -3.63 28.63 7.18
N PRO A 59 -4.75 29.26 7.58
CA PRO A 59 -6.04 28.57 7.74
C PRO A 59 -6.53 27.89 6.45
N MET A 60 -6.34 28.52 5.29
CA MET A 60 -6.75 27.96 4.00
C MET A 60 -5.99 26.66 3.68
N VAL A 61 -4.68 26.66 3.87
CA VAL A 61 -3.83 25.48 3.62
C VAL A 61 -4.18 24.36 4.60
N ARG A 62 -4.43 24.70 5.87
CA ARG A 62 -4.91 23.74 6.88
C ARG A 62 -6.22 23.07 6.47
N GLN A 63 -7.18 23.86 5.98
CA GLN A 63 -8.48 23.36 5.52
C GLN A 63 -8.30 22.41 4.33
N MET A 64 -7.50 22.79 3.34
CA MET A 64 -7.18 21.94 2.18
C MET A 64 -6.60 20.58 2.61
N PHE A 65 -5.62 20.55 3.52
CA PHE A 65 -5.07 19.29 4.01
C PHE A 65 -6.05 18.49 4.86
N THR A 66 -6.99 19.15 5.54
CA THR A 66 -8.05 18.50 6.31
C THR A 66 -9.02 17.77 5.37
N GLU A 67 -9.41 18.41 4.26
CA GLU A 67 -10.24 17.79 3.23
C GLU A 67 -9.55 16.59 2.58
N LEU A 68 -8.29 16.78 2.15
CA LEU A 68 -7.49 15.69 1.57
C LEU A 68 -7.32 14.50 2.54
N LEU A 69 -7.12 14.78 3.83
CA LEU A 69 -7.05 13.75 4.87
C LEU A 69 -8.37 13.00 4.99
N GLN A 70 -9.49 13.72 5.04
CA GLN A 70 -10.82 13.12 5.21
C GLN A 70 -11.23 12.26 4.01
N ASP A 71 -10.91 12.71 2.79
CA ASP A 71 -11.11 11.95 1.57
C ASP A 71 -10.25 10.68 1.55
N THR A 72 -8.98 10.80 1.94
CA THR A 72 -8.04 9.66 2.01
C THR A 72 -8.53 8.61 3.01
N LEU A 73 -9.00 9.02 4.19
CA LEU A 73 -9.54 8.12 5.21
C LEU A 73 -10.81 7.40 4.73
N THR A 74 -11.68 8.11 4.01
CA THR A 74 -12.90 7.53 3.43
C THR A 74 -12.55 6.45 2.41
N LEU A 75 -11.64 6.77 1.47
CA LEU A 75 -11.17 5.82 0.46
C LEU A 75 -10.51 4.59 1.09
N GLN A 76 -9.67 4.81 2.12
CA GLN A 76 -9.03 3.73 2.85
C GLN A 76 -10.06 2.80 3.52
N GLY A 77 -11.16 3.35 4.05
CA GLY A 77 -12.26 2.57 4.62
C GLY A 77 -12.98 1.69 3.58
N HIS A 78 -13.19 2.22 2.37
CA HIS A 78 -13.76 1.44 1.27
C HIS A 78 -12.83 0.32 0.79
N LEU A 79 -11.54 0.62 0.66
CA LEU A 79 -10.52 -0.36 0.27
C LEU A 79 -10.44 -1.49 1.30
N TYR A 80 -10.42 -1.16 2.60
CA TYR A 80 -10.40 -2.12 3.69
C TYR A 80 -11.57 -3.11 3.59
N LYS A 81 -12.80 -2.60 3.49
CA LYS A 81 -14.01 -3.44 3.38
C LYS A 81 -13.96 -4.34 2.15
N SER A 82 -13.47 -3.83 1.03
CA SER A 82 -13.34 -4.60 -0.21
C SER A 82 -12.32 -5.73 -0.08
N MET A 83 -11.15 -5.45 0.51
CA MET A 83 -10.12 -6.46 0.75
C MET A 83 -10.57 -7.51 1.78
N GLU A 84 -11.32 -7.11 2.81
CA GLU A 84 -11.91 -8.02 3.81
C GLU A 84 -12.92 -8.97 3.17
N GLN A 85 -13.87 -8.45 2.38
CA GLN A 85 -14.85 -9.27 1.64
C GLN A 85 -14.21 -10.25 0.68
N ALA A 86 -13.07 -9.88 0.08
CA ALA A 86 -12.31 -10.73 -0.81
C ALA A 86 -11.39 -11.74 -0.09
N ASN A 87 -11.39 -11.80 1.24
CA ASN A 87 -10.42 -12.56 2.05
C ASN A 87 -8.94 -12.23 1.73
N MET A 88 -8.68 -11.03 1.21
CA MET A 88 -7.34 -10.55 0.84
C MET A 88 -6.69 -9.74 1.96
N TYR A 89 -7.44 -9.39 3.00
CA TYR A 89 -6.92 -8.68 4.16
C TYR A 89 -6.78 -9.59 5.38
N ASN A 90 -5.55 -9.77 5.85
CA ASN A 90 -5.30 -10.37 7.15
C ASN A 90 -5.03 -9.24 8.15
N ALA A 91 -6.06 -8.85 8.91
CA ALA A 91 -5.88 -7.87 9.97
C ALA A 91 -4.82 -8.43 10.95
N SER A 92 -3.84 -7.61 11.33
CA SER A 92 -2.89 -7.98 12.39
C SER A 92 -3.68 -8.51 13.58
N SER A 93 -3.17 -9.57 14.22
CA SER A 93 -3.83 -10.17 15.39
C SER A 93 -4.26 -9.05 16.35
N LYS A 94 -5.46 -9.14 16.93
CA LYS A 94 -5.95 -8.20 17.95
C LYS A 94 -4.78 -7.83 18.85
N ALA A 95 -4.50 -6.52 18.98
CA ALA A 95 -3.36 -6.03 19.74
C ALA A 95 -3.32 -6.76 21.09
N GLN A 96 -2.17 -7.36 21.43
CA GLN A 96 -2.05 -8.11 22.67
C GLN A 96 -2.41 -7.19 23.82
N ARG A 97 -3.36 -7.59 24.66
CA ARG A 97 -3.87 -6.78 25.76
C ARG A 97 -2.74 -6.18 26.61
N ARG A 98 -1.67 -6.95 26.79
CA ARG A 98 -0.42 -6.54 27.46
C ARG A 98 0.23 -5.28 26.88
N GLU A 99 0.28 -5.11 25.56
CA GLU A 99 0.89 -3.93 24.94
C GLU A 99 -0.01 -2.70 25.09
N LEU A 100 -1.33 -2.89 25.02
CA LEU A 100 -2.31 -1.85 25.37
C LEU A 100 -2.15 -1.41 26.83
N ASP A 101 -2.08 -2.35 27.77
CA ASP A 101 -1.91 -2.05 29.20
C ASP A 101 -0.59 -1.32 29.46
N LYS A 102 0.49 -1.69 28.76
CA LYS A 102 1.78 -1.00 28.83
C LYS A 102 1.70 0.45 28.35
N GLN A 103 1.04 0.69 27.21
CA GLN A 103 0.86 2.07 26.72
C GLN A 103 -0.02 2.90 27.66
N ILE A 104 -1.09 2.32 28.20
CA ILE A 104 -1.94 3.00 29.20
C ILE A 104 -1.11 3.44 30.42
N GLN A 105 -0.26 2.56 30.95
CA GLN A 105 0.62 2.90 32.07
C GLN A 105 1.64 3.99 31.70
N GLN A 106 2.23 3.92 30.51
CA GLN A 106 3.17 4.94 30.04
C GLN A 106 2.51 6.32 29.89
N TYR A 107 1.29 6.38 29.36
CA TYR A 107 0.54 7.63 29.25
C TYR A 107 0.18 8.20 30.63
N ALA A 108 -0.25 7.35 31.57
CA ALA A 108 -0.55 7.78 32.94
C ALA A 108 0.70 8.37 33.63
N GLN A 109 1.86 7.74 33.49
CA GLN A 109 3.12 8.28 34.02
C GLN A 109 3.53 9.58 33.34
N THR A 110 3.35 9.68 32.03
CA THR A 110 3.67 10.90 31.26
C THR A 110 2.78 12.06 31.71
N GLN A 111 1.50 11.79 31.96
CA GLN A 111 0.56 12.79 32.49
C GLN A 111 1.01 13.27 33.88
N GLN A 112 1.36 12.37 34.79
CA GLN A 112 1.87 12.75 36.12
C GLN A 112 3.15 13.60 36.04
N LYS A 113 4.13 13.18 35.22
CA LYS A 113 5.38 13.94 35.03
C LYS A 113 5.11 15.32 34.47
N THR A 114 4.18 15.44 33.54
CA THR A 114 3.77 16.72 32.95
C THR A 114 3.16 17.63 34.03
N GLN A 115 2.28 17.10 34.88
CA GLN A 115 1.70 17.88 35.98
C GLN A 115 2.77 18.33 36.99
N GLN A 116 3.72 17.47 37.35
CA GLN A 116 4.82 17.83 38.23
C GLN A 116 5.72 18.91 37.62
N PHE A 117 6.05 18.78 36.33
CA PHE A 117 6.83 19.78 35.60
C PHE A 117 6.13 21.14 35.61
N LEU A 118 4.82 21.17 35.34
CA LEU A 118 4.03 22.40 35.37
C LEU A 118 4.04 23.04 36.77
N GLN A 119 3.88 22.25 37.82
CA GLN A 119 3.94 22.76 39.20
C GLN A 119 5.31 23.32 39.56
N GLN A 120 6.40 22.73 39.07
CA GLN A 120 7.76 23.17 39.40
C GLN A 120 8.21 24.42 38.64
N ASN A 121 7.69 24.65 37.44
CA ASN A 121 8.21 25.68 36.53
C ASN A 121 7.24 26.83 36.27
N PHE A 122 5.95 26.65 36.57
CA PHE A 122 4.90 27.62 36.26
C PHE A 122 3.96 27.90 37.45
N GLN A 123 4.40 27.61 38.68
CA GLN A 123 3.82 28.15 39.91
C GLN A 123 4.65 29.33 40.43
#